data_AF-A0AA88XDB6-F1
#
_entry.id   AF-A0AA88XDB6-F1
#
_cell.length_a   1.000
_cell.length_b   1.000
_cell.length_c   1.000
_cell.angle_alpha   90.00
_cell.angle_beta   90.00
_cell.angle_gamma   90.00
#
_symmetry.space_group_name_H-M   'P 1'
#
loop_
_entity.id
_entity.type
_entity.pdbx_description
1 polymer ?
#
loop_
_entity_poly.entity_id
_entity_poly.type
_entity_poly.pdbx_seq_one_letter_code
_entity_poly.pdbx_strand_id
1 'polypeptide(L)'
;LISPCSLLMQWPGSYFDTKQIHCYPKTGKPATEFMIQGLWPHNFDNTYPSNCSPHSPYNPSKISDLLSRMQKSWPSFSCPSSNGSSLWSHEWEQYGTCSGLDQTRYFKSALDLRDHINLFHTLKNAGIKPDGKLYSTFSISEAIRGVVGYIPGIMCNSDASGIRQLHQIYICIDPSASKAIDCPGLPDGQCASEIKFSSF
;
A
#
# COMPACT_ATOMS: atom_id res chain seq x y z
N LEU A 1 8.58 20.89 -11.14
CA LEU A 1 7.46 20.00 -11.56
C LEU A 1 7.17 19.09 -10.40
N ILE A 2 5.90 18.98 -9.96
CA ILE A 2 5.52 18.07 -8.87
C ILE A 2 5.38 16.68 -9.48
N SER A 3 6.13 15.72 -8.95
CA SER A 3 6.13 14.35 -9.44
C SER A 3 4.85 13.60 -9.06
N PRO A 4 4.36 12.66 -9.90
CA PRO A 4 3.28 11.76 -9.52
C PRO A 4 3.66 10.90 -8.31
N CYS A 5 2.66 10.31 -7.67
CA CYS A 5 2.84 9.44 -6.52
C CYS A 5 2.44 8.00 -6.84
N SER A 6 2.88 7.08 -6.01
CA SER A 6 2.53 5.68 -6.05
C SER A 6 1.83 5.32 -4.75
N LEU A 7 0.59 4.86 -4.82
CA LEU A 7 -0.10 4.27 -3.68
C LEU A 7 0.25 2.78 -3.63
N LEU A 8 0.95 2.37 -2.57
CA LEU A 8 1.28 0.98 -2.29
C LEU A 8 0.33 0.46 -1.21
N MET A 9 -0.39 -0.61 -1.53
CA MET A 9 -1.26 -1.31 -0.60
C MET A 9 -0.81 -2.76 -0.47
N GLN A 10 -0.64 -3.23 0.76
CA GLN A 10 -0.16 -4.57 1.08
C GLN A 10 -1.26 -5.47 1.64
N TRP A 11 -1.19 -6.77 1.31
CA TRP A 11 -2.08 -7.79 1.85
C TRP A 11 -1.50 -8.40 3.14
N PRO A 12 -2.14 -8.22 4.31
CA PRO A 12 -1.57 -8.72 5.57
C PRO A 12 -1.41 -10.24 5.59
N GLY A 13 -2.30 -11.03 4.98
CA GLY A 13 -2.14 -12.49 4.92
C GLY A 13 -0.81 -12.92 4.32
N SER A 14 -0.38 -12.28 3.23
CA SER A 14 0.93 -12.55 2.59
C SER A 14 2.13 -12.03 3.39
N TYR A 15 1.91 -11.03 4.25
CA TYR A 15 2.94 -10.47 5.11
C TYR A 15 3.24 -11.45 6.26
N PHE A 16 2.18 -11.95 6.91
CA PHE A 16 2.25 -12.89 8.03
C PHE A 16 2.57 -14.33 7.63
N ASP A 17 2.28 -14.76 6.39
CA ASP A 17 2.54 -16.13 5.91
C ASP A 17 3.98 -16.35 5.41
N THR A 18 4.95 -15.62 5.95
CA THR A 18 6.38 -15.73 5.59
C THR A 18 7.19 -16.35 6.73
N LYS A 19 8.47 -16.68 6.48
CA LYS A 19 9.38 -17.18 7.53
C LYS A 19 9.83 -16.09 8.52
N GLN A 20 9.53 -14.83 8.24
CA GLN A 20 9.93 -13.70 9.09
C GLN A 20 8.94 -13.53 10.25
N ILE A 21 9.45 -13.01 11.37
CA ILE A 21 8.63 -12.76 12.56
C ILE A 21 7.96 -11.39 12.41
N HIS A 22 6.63 -11.37 12.53
CA HIS A 22 5.80 -10.18 12.45
C HIS A 22 4.91 -10.05 13.67
N CYS A 23 4.56 -8.81 14.00
CA CYS A 23 3.76 -8.48 15.17
C CYS A 23 2.48 -7.77 14.74
N TYR A 24 1.35 -8.13 15.34
CA TYR A 24 0.16 -7.30 15.21
C TYR A 24 0.37 -5.93 15.88
N PRO A 25 -0.26 -4.85 15.39
CA PRO A 25 -0.24 -3.56 16.06
C PRO A 25 -0.88 -3.67 17.45
N LYS A 26 -0.64 -2.67 18.31
CA LYS A 26 -1.21 -2.65 19.68
C LYS A 26 -2.75 -2.64 19.70
N THR A 27 -3.37 -2.26 18.59
CA THR A 27 -4.82 -2.31 18.38
C THR A 27 -5.36 -3.73 18.11
N GLY A 28 -4.48 -4.73 18.01
CA GLY A 28 -4.84 -6.13 17.80
C GLY A 28 -4.73 -6.56 16.33
N LYS A 29 -5.32 -7.72 16.01
CA LYS A 29 -5.34 -8.25 14.64
C LYS A 29 -6.10 -7.28 13.71
N PRO A 30 -5.50 -6.79 12.62
CA PRO A 30 -6.17 -5.95 11.63
C PRO A 30 -7.37 -6.63 10.97
N ALA A 31 -8.22 -5.84 10.34
CA ALA A 31 -9.29 -6.36 9.48
C ALA A 31 -8.72 -7.09 8.25
N THR A 32 -9.51 -8.00 7.67
CA THR A 32 -9.20 -8.74 6.45
C THR A 32 -9.35 -7.84 5.22
N GLU A 33 -8.48 -6.84 5.11
CA GLU A 33 -8.45 -5.81 4.06
C GLU A 33 -7.02 -5.51 3.63
N PHE A 34 -6.86 -4.83 2.48
CA PHE A 34 -5.57 -4.26 2.09
C PHE A 34 -5.22 -3.06 2.98
N MET A 35 -3.96 -3.01 3.41
CA MET A 35 -3.41 -1.96 4.26
C MET A 35 -2.51 -1.05 3.45
N ILE A 36 -2.51 0.24 3.73
CA ILE A 36 -1.55 1.16 3.13
C ILE A 36 -0.16 0.79 3.63
N GLN A 37 0.77 0.73 2.70
CA GLN A 37 2.19 0.67 2.98
C GLN A 37 2.83 2.04 2.78
N GLY A 38 2.47 2.75 1.72
CA GLY A 38 3.13 3.97 1.28
C GLY A 38 2.31 4.80 0.30
N LEU A 39 2.55 6.12 0.28
CA LEU A 39 2.22 7.00 -0.84
C LEU A 39 3.51 7.68 -1.31
N TRP A 40 4.19 7.10 -2.28
CA TRP A 40 5.57 7.50 -2.58
C TRP A 40 5.65 8.33 -3.85
N PRO A 41 6.11 9.60 -3.79
CA PRO A 41 6.43 10.35 -4.99
C PRO A 41 7.48 9.61 -5.80
N HIS A 42 7.37 9.60 -7.14
CA HIS A 42 8.34 8.96 -8.01
C HIS A 42 8.66 9.83 -9.22
N ASN A 43 9.91 9.81 -9.65
CA ASN A 43 10.38 10.49 -10.84
C ASN A 43 10.01 9.69 -12.10
N PHE A 44 10.12 10.35 -13.26
CA PHE A 44 9.87 9.71 -14.57
C PHE A 44 10.89 8.63 -14.93
N ASP A 45 12.05 8.60 -14.26
CA ASP A 45 13.06 7.54 -14.38
C ASP A 45 12.82 6.37 -13.40
N ASN A 46 11.64 6.31 -12.77
CA ASN A 46 11.24 5.33 -11.77
C ASN A 46 12.06 5.35 -10.47
N THR A 47 12.83 6.41 -10.20
CA THR A 47 13.46 6.62 -8.88
C THR A 47 12.49 7.27 -7.90
N TYR A 48 12.64 6.99 -6.61
CA TYR A 48 11.86 7.61 -5.54
C TYR A 48 12.70 8.71 -4.88
N PRO A 49 12.38 10.00 -5.04
CA PRO A 49 13.02 11.05 -4.26
C PRO A 49 12.78 10.80 -2.77
N SER A 50 13.80 11.05 -1.95
CA SER A 50 13.73 10.83 -0.51
C SER A 50 14.31 11.98 0.29
N ASN A 51 13.82 12.17 1.52
CA ASN A 51 14.31 13.17 2.48
C ASN A 51 14.36 14.61 1.92
N CYS A 52 13.36 15.02 1.14
CA CYS A 52 13.38 16.28 0.40
C CYS A 52 13.26 17.54 1.28
N SER A 53 12.77 17.41 2.52
CA SER A 53 12.66 18.55 3.45
C SER A 53 13.04 18.17 4.88
N PRO A 54 14.35 18.20 5.22
CA PRO A 54 14.83 17.92 6.58
C PRO A 54 14.25 18.85 7.65
N HIS A 55 13.77 20.03 7.26
CA HIS A 55 13.16 21.03 8.14
C HIS A 55 11.66 20.83 8.34
N SER A 56 11.07 19.77 7.78
CA SER A 56 9.65 19.44 7.91
C SER A 56 9.47 18.11 8.66
N PRO A 57 9.89 18.01 9.94
CA PRO A 57 9.78 16.78 10.72
C PRO A 57 8.31 16.36 10.90
N TYR A 58 8.10 15.08 11.13
CA TYR A 58 6.77 14.55 11.43
C TYR A 58 6.19 15.19 12.71
N ASN A 59 4.97 15.69 12.62
CA ASN A 59 4.24 16.25 13.75
C ASN A 59 2.92 15.49 13.99
N PRO A 60 2.80 14.64 15.03
CA PRO A 60 1.59 13.86 15.27
C PRO A 60 0.34 14.70 15.52
N SER A 61 0.47 15.96 16.00
CA SER A 61 -0.70 16.82 16.25
C SER A 61 -1.40 17.24 14.96
N LYS A 62 -0.71 17.26 13.81
CA LYS A 62 -1.30 17.60 12.50
C LYS A 62 -2.24 16.52 11.98
N ILE A 63 -2.18 15.31 12.53
CA ILE A 63 -2.98 14.17 12.09
C ILE A 63 -3.83 13.57 13.21
N SER A 64 -4.05 14.31 14.31
CA SER A 64 -4.84 13.84 15.47
C SER A 64 -6.18 13.24 15.06
N ASP A 65 -6.86 13.92 14.14
CA ASP A 65 -8.20 13.54 13.67
C ASP A 65 -8.19 12.34 12.71
N LEU A 66 -7.01 11.99 12.20
CA LEU A 66 -6.79 10.84 11.32
C LEU A 66 -6.30 9.60 12.09
N LEU A 67 -5.88 9.72 13.36
CA LEU A 67 -5.19 8.64 14.10
C LEU A 67 -5.97 7.32 14.10
N SER A 68 -7.29 7.35 14.30
CA SER A 68 -8.09 6.12 14.30
C SER A 68 -8.10 5.42 12.94
N ARG A 69 -8.15 6.20 11.83
CA ARG A 69 -8.05 5.67 10.46
C ARG A 69 -6.65 5.17 10.18
N MET A 70 -5.61 5.91 10.58
CA MET A 70 -4.20 5.51 10.44
C MET A 70 -3.92 4.17 11.13
N GLN A 71 -4.39 3.97 12.36
CA GLN A 71 -4.21 2.71 13.10
C GLN A 71 -4.90 1.50 12.45
N LYS A 72 -6.01 1.74 11.74
CA LYS A 72 -6.78 0.68 11.08
C LYS A 72 -6.24 0.36 9.69
N SER A 73 -5.89 1.39 8.93
CA SER A 73 -5.65 1.30 7.49
C SER A 73 -4.18 1.43 7.11
N TRP A 74 -3.31 1.93 8.01
CA TRP A 74 -1.86 2.03 7.81
C TRP A 74 -1.07 1.52 9.03
N PRO A 75 -1.35 0.31 9.54
CA PRO A 75 -0.67 -0.23 10.72
C PRO A 75 0.79 -0.61 10.43
N SER A 76 1.59 -0.64 11.49
CA SER A 76 2.91 -1.28 11.48
C SER A 76 2.78 -2.76 11.85
N PHE A 77 3.44 -3.63 11.09
CA PHE A 77 3.57 -5.06 11.38
C PHE A 77 4.96 -5.47 11.91
N SER A 78 5.86 -4.50 12.05
CA SER A 78 7.19 -4.73 12.64
C SER A 78 7.09 -5.10 14.13
N CYS A 79 8.03 -5.92 14.59
CA CYS A 79 8.20 -6.24 16.00
C CYS A 79 9.21 -5.30 16.69
N PRO A 80 9.00 -4.95 17.97
CA PRO A 80 7.83 -5.29 18.79
C PRO A 80 6.57 -4.53 18.37
N SER A 81 5.40 -5.03 18.80
CA SER A 81 4.09 -4.40 18.54
C SER A 81 4.09 -2.90 18.88
N SER A 82 3.64 -2.07 17.93
CA SER A 82 3.64 -0.61 18.03
C SER A 82 2.28 0.02 17.73
N ASN A 83 2.17 1.33 17.94
CA ASN A 83 0.99 2.11 17.59
C ASN A 83 1.06 2.71 16.17
N GLY A 84 2.09 2.38 15.39
CA GLY A 84 2.31 2.88 14.03
C GLY A 84 3.03 4.24 13.92
N SER A 85 3.19 5.01 15.01
CA SER A 85 3.72 6.38 14.89
C SER A 85 5.14 6.46 14.32
N SER A 86 6.01 5.49 14.61
CA SER A 86 7.36 5.44 14.03
C SER A 86 7.34 5.15 12.53
N LEU A 87 6.41 4.30 12.08
CA LEU A 87 6.19 4.04 10.65
C LEU A 87 5.72 5.33 9.96
N TRP A 88 4.73 6.02 10.51
CA TRP A 88 4.21 7.24 9.90
C TRP A 88 5.25 8.37 9.89
N SER A 89 6.08 8.46 10.93
CA SER A 89 7.23 9.37 10.95
C SER A 89 8.18 9.08 9.79
N HIS A 90 8.55 7.80 9.62
CA HIS A 90 9.42 7.36 8.53
C HIS A 90 8.81 7.66 7.16
N GLU A 91 7.55 7.26 6.92
CA GLU A 91 6.86 7.49 5.65
C GLU A 91 6.75 8.97 5.30
N TRP A 92 6.48 9.83 6.29
CA TRP A 92 6.44 11.27 6.07
C TRP A 92 7.82 11.84 5.75
N GLU A 93 8.83 11.55 6.57
CA GLU A 93 10.16 12.15 6.45
C GLU A 93 10.88 11.65 5.19
N GLN A 94 10.81 10.35 4.92
CA GLN A 94 11.41 9.76 3.73
C GLN A 94 10.67 10.17 2.45
N TYR A 95 9.35 10.01 2.38
CA TYR A 95 8.61 10.13 1.12
C TYR A 95 7.63 11.30 1.10
N GLY A 96 6.90 11.53 2.18
CA GLY A 96 5.89 12.58 2.26
C GLY A 96 6.45 13.98 2.02
N THR A 97 7.64 14.29 2.53
CA THR A 97 8.32 15.58 2.30
C THR A 97 8.63 15.86 0.83
N CYS A 98 8.67 14.84 -0.02
CA CYS A 98 8.91 14.95 -1.46
C CYS A 98 7.62 15.14 -2.29
N SER A 99 6.44 14.98 -1.68
CA SER A 99 5.16 14.99 -2.40
C SER A 99 4.67 16.38 -2.81
N GLY A 100 5.22 17.43 -2.20
CA GLY A 100 4.68 18.80 -2.33
C GLY A 100 3.37 19.03 -1.57
N LEU A 101 2.90 18.04 -0.80
CA LEU A 101 1.72 18.14 0.07
C LEU A 101 2.14 18.52 1.49
N ASP A 102 1.24 19.16 2.24
CA ASP A 102 1.38 19.21 3.69
C ASP A 102 1.09 17.84 4.34
N GLN A 103 1.58 17.65 5.56
CA GLN A 103 1.47 16.38 6.28
C GLN A 103 0.03 15.88 6.43
N THR A 104 -0.91 16.76 6.76
CA THR A 104 -2.32 16.37 6.93
C THR A 104 -2.89 15.88 5.60
N ARG A 105 -2.64 16.61 4.52
CA ARG A 105 -3.10 16.25 3.18
C ARG A 105 -2.46 14.96 2.67
N TYR A 106 -1.16 14.75 2.90
CA TYR A 106 -0.47 13.52 2.52
C TYR A 106 -1.14 12.26 3.09
N PHE A 107 -1.31 12.22 4.42
CA PHE A 107 -1.94 11.08 5.08
C PHE A 107 -3.43 10.94 4.74
N LYS A 108 -4.17 12.06 4.72
CA LYS A 108 -5.59 12.04 4.37
C LYS A 108 -5.82 11.51 2.95
N SER A 109 -5.01 11.94 2.00
CA SER A 109 -5.15 11.52 0.59
C SER A 109 -4.90 10.02 0.43
N ALA A 110 -3.86 9.47 1.06
CA ALA A 110 -3.61 8.03 1.04
C ALA A 110 -4.78 7.22 1.64
N LEU A 111 -5.34 7.67 2.76
CA LEU A 111 -6.51 7.03 3.39
C LEU A 111 -7.74 7.10 2.49
N ASP A 112 -8.04 8.27 1.92
CA ASP A 112 -9.21 8.47 1.07
C ASP A 112 -9.11 7.67 -0.24
N LEU A 113 -7.92 7.62 -0.86
CA LEU A 113 -7.67 6.80 -2.06
C LEU A 113 -7.84 5.30 -1.78
N ARG A 114 -7.27 4.80 -0.67
CA ARG A 114 -7.41 3.39 -0.28
C ARG A 114 -8.87 3.02 -0.05
N ASP A 115 -9.62 3.86 0.66
CA ASP A 115 -11.04 3.63 0.94
C ASP A 115 -11.89 3.71 -0.34
N HIS A 116 -11.55 4.60 -1.28
CA HIS A 116 -12.23 4.71 -2.57
C HIS A 116 -11.97 3.50 -3.49
N ILE A 117 -10.71 3.04 -3.58
CA ILE A 117 -10.32 1.92 -4.46
C ILE A 117 -10.82 0.58 -3.92
N ASN A 118 -10.82 0.41 -2.60
CA ASN A 118 -11.34 -0.76 -1.88
C ASN A 118 -10.98 -2.10 -2.54
N LEU A 119 -9.68 -2.40 -2.61
CA LEU A 119 -9.16 -3.58 -3.31
C LEU A 119 -9.80 -4.90 -2.86
N PHE A 120 -10.11 -5.03 -1.56
CA PHE A 120 -10.73 -6.25 -1.04
C PHE A 120 -12.11 -6.49 -1.66
N HIS A 121 -12.99 -5.48 -1.66
CA HIS A 121 -14.29 -5.61 -2.31
C HIS A 121 -14.19 -5.74 -3.82
N THR A 122 -13.28 -4.99 -4.45
CA THR A 122 -13.04 -5.07 -5.90
C THR A 122 -12.67 -6.49 -6.33
N LEU A 123 -11.71 -7.13 -5.66
CA LEU A 123 -11.33 -8.51 -5.96
C LEU A 123 -12.43 -9.51 -5.61
N LYS A 124 -13.09 -9.34 -4.46
CA LYS A 124 -14.19 -10.22 -4.01
C LYS A 124 -15.35 -10.22 -5.00
N ASN A 125 -15.71 -9.07 -5.56
CA ASN A 125 -16.77 -8.93 -6.56
C ASN A 125 -16.40 -9.63 -7.88
N ALA A 126 -15.12 -9.72 -8.21
CA ALA A 126 -14.59 -10.50 -9.32
C ALA A 126 -14.44 -12.01 -9.00
N GLY A 127 -14.89 -12.47 -7.82
CA GLY A 127 -14.76 -13.86 -7.39
C GLY A 127 -13.38 -14.24 -6.85
N ILE A 128 -12.47 -13.28 -6.72
CA ILE A 128 -11.10 -13.45 -6.22
C ILE A 128 -11.09 -13.18 -4.72
N LYS A 129 -10.86 -14.21 -3.89
CA LYS A 129 -11.00 -14.14 -2.44
C LYS A 129 -9.72 -14.62 -1.75
N PRO A 130 -9.41 -14.14 -0.55
CA PRO A 130 -8.28 -14.63 0.23
C PRO A 130 -8.59 -16.00 0.84
N ASP A 131 -8.72 -17.02 0.00
CA ASP A 131 -9.09 -18.39 0.37
C ASP A 131 -7.93 -19.39 0.23
N GLY A 132 -6.71 -18.88 -0.01
CA GLY A 132 -5.50 -19.66 -0.19
C GLY A 132 -5.36 -20.31 -1.57
N LYS A 133 -6.29 -20.08 -2.50
CA LYS A 133 -6.19 -20.59 -3.88
C LYS A 133 -5.27 -19.73 -4.74
N LEU A 134 -4.87 -20.32 -5.86
CA LEU A 134 -4.17 -19.63 -6.93
C LEU A 134 -5.17 -18.90 -7.83
N TYR A 135 -4.80 -17.69 -8.23
CA TYR A 135 -5.56 -16.86 -9.15
C TYR A 135 -4.62 -16.31 -10.22
N SER A 136 -5.13 -16.21 -11.45
CA SER A 136 -4.38 -15.58 -12.53
C SER A 136 -4.05 -14.12 -12.20
N THR A 137 -2.78 -13.74 -12.36
CA THR A 137 -2.34 -12.35 -12.22
C THR A 137 -3.04 -11.42 -13.21
N PHE A 138 -3.35 -11.93 -14.40
CA PHE A 138 -4.17 -11.22 -15.39
C PHE A 138 -5.56 -10.91 -14.81
N SER A 139 -6.27 -11.90 -14.29
CA SER A 139 -7.61 -11.69 -13.71
C SER A 139 -7.61 -10.70 -12.53
N ILE A 140 -6.58 -10.73 -11.69
CA ILE A 140 -6.38 -9.75 -10.60
C ILE A 140 -6.21 -8.34 -11.18
N SER A 141 -5.35 -8.20 -12.20
CA SER A 141 -5.07 -6.93 -12.87
C SER A 141 -6.33 -6.34 -13.50
N GLU A 142 -7.09 -7.16 -14.25
CA GLU A 142 -8.32 -6.73 -14.92
C GLU A 142 -9.41 -6.31 -13.94
N ALA A 143 -9.58 -7.03 -12.82
CA ALA A 143 -10.55 -6.68 -11.80
C ALA A 143 -10.26 -5.30 -11.19
N ILE A 144 -9.00 -5.01 -10.89
CA ILE A 144 -8.57 -3.72 -10.34
C ILE A 144 -8.67 -2.63 -11.41
N ARG A 145 -8.25 -2.90 -12.66
CA ARG A 145 -8.38 -1.96 -13.78
C ARG A 145 -9.84 -1.56 -14.01
N GLY A 146 -10.78 -2.47 -13.82
CA GLY A 146 -12.21 -2.20 -13.96
C GLY A 146 -12.74 -1.10 -13.03
N VAL A 147 -12.08 -0.86 -11.89
CA VAL A 147 -12.46 0.19 -10.92
C VAL A 147 -11.54 1.40 -11.01
N VAL A 148 -10.24 1.18 -11.17
CA VAL A 148 -9.21 2.23 -11.15
C VAL A 148 -9.06 2.92 -12.51
N GLY A 149 -9.44 2.25 -13.61
CA GLY A 149 -9.29 2.71 -14.99
C GLY A 149 -7.91 2.46 -15.60
N TYR A 150 -6.92 2.07 -14.79
CA TYR A 150 -5.52 1.89 -15.19
C TYR A 150 -4.98 0.55 -14.73
N ILE A 151 -3.94 0.07 -15.41
CA ILE A 151 -3.29 -1.22 -15.08
C ILE A 151 -2.52 -1.04 -13.77
N PRO A 152 -2.82 -1.81 -12.71
CA PRO A 152 -2.04 -1.77 -11.48
C PRO A 152 -0.72 -2.53 -11.63
N GLY A 153 0.25 -2.18 -10.81
CA GLY A 153 1.38 -3.08 -10.51
C GLY A 153 0.95 -4.13 -9.49
N ILE A 154 1.37 -5.38 -9.71
CA ILE A 154 1.14 -6.49 -8.79
C ILE A 154 2.51 -6.97 -8.32
N MET A 155 2.77 -6.89 -7.02
CA MET A 155 3.99 -7.39 -6.39
C MET A 155 3.69 -8.69 -5.66
N CYS A 156 4.61 -9.64 -5.75
CA CYS A 156 4.52 -10.92 -5.08
C CYS A 156 5.68 -11.14 -4.10
N ASN A 157 5.40 -11.87 -3.03
CA ASN A 157 6.43 -12.50 -2.21
C ASN A 157 6.22 -14.03 -2.24
N SER A 158 6.99 -14.75 -1.44
CA SER A 158 6.83 -16.20 -1.27
C SER A 158 6.36 -16.50 0.14
N ASP A 159 5.40 -17.43 0.27
CA ASP A 159 4.99 -17.93 1.57
C ASP A 159 6.08 -18.83 2.21
N ALA A 160 5.84 -19.32 3.43
CA ALA A 160 6.77 -20.20 4.13
C ALA A 160 7.11 -21.50 3.37
N SER A 161 6.21 -21.96 2.49
CA SER A 161 6.37 -23.12 1.61
C SER A 161 7.01 -22.78 0.25
N GLY A 162 7.25 -21.50 -0.04
CA GLY A 162 7.87 -21.03 -1.28
C GLY A 162 6.88 -20.66 -2.39
N ILE A 163 5.57 -20.76 -2.17
CA ILE A 163 4.54 -20.45 -3.18
C ILE A 163 4.48 -18.94 -3.38
N ARG A 164 4.47 -18.48 -4.64
CA ARG A 164 4.29 -17.07 -4.97
C ARG A 164 2.88 -16.62 -4.61
N GLN A 165 2.77 -15.54 -3.84
CA GLN A 165 1.50 -15.03 -3.33
C GLN A 165 1.37 -13.53 -3.56
N LEU A 166 0.13 -13.06 -3.68
CA LEU A 166 -0.21 -11.65 -3.83
C LEU A 166 0.23 -10.88 -2.59
N HIS A 167 1.20 -9.97 -2.75
CA HIS A 167 1.80 -9.25 -1.64
C HIS A 167 1.40 -7.78 -1.59
N GLN A 168 1.62 -7.05 -2.68
CA GLN A 168 1.26 -5.63 -2.76
C GLN A 168 0.60 -5.32 -4.10
N ILE A 169 -0.24 -4.30 -4.09
CA ILE A 169 -0.79 -3.65 -5.27
C ILE A 169 -0.25 -2.22 -5.30
N TYR A 170 0.17 -1.81 -6.49
CA TYR A 170 0.76 -0.52 -6.78
C TYR A 170 -0.13 0.22 -7.78
N ILE A 171 -0.49 1.46 -7.47
CA ILE A 171 -1.33 2.31 -8.33
C ILE A 171 -0.69 3.69 -8.43
N CYS A 172 -0.49 4.20 -9.65
CA CYS A 172 0.00 5.55 -9.85
C CYS A 172 -1.11 6.57 -9.63
N ILE A 173 -0.77 7.64 -8.93
CA ILE A 173 -1.65 8.69 -8.48
C ILE A 173 -1.11 10.01 -9.01
N ASP A 174 -2.03 10.88 -9.42
CA ASP A 174 -1.69 12.21 -9.90
C ASP A 174 -0.93 13.05 -8.85
N PRO A 175 -0.14 14.06 -9.26
CA PRO A 175 0.63 14.90 -8.34
C PRO A 175 -0.18 15.59 -7.22
N SER A 176 -1.50 15.75 -7.39
CA SER A 176 -2.37 16.34 -6.35
C SER A 176 -2.88 15.33 -5.32
N ALA A 177 -2.50 14.05 -5.46
CA ALA A 177 -2.91 12.91 -4.65
C ALA A 177 -4.43 12.69 -4.60
N SER A 178 -5.11 12.82 -5.74
CA SER A 178 -6.57 12.83 -5.80
C SER A 178 -7.16 11.67 -6.62
N LYS A 179 -6.46 11.20 -7.64
CA LYS A 179 -6.97 10.19 -8.57
C LYS A 179 -5.87 9.34 -9.17
N ALA A 180 -6.25 8.14 -9.60
CA ALA A 180 -5.38 7.27 -10.34
C ALA A 180 -5.03 7.85 -11.72
N ILE A 181 -3.84 7.52 -12.20
CA ILE A 181 -3.33 7.84 -13.53
C ILE A 181 -2.61 6.62 -14.10
N ASP A 182 -2.29 6.68 -15.39
CA ASP A 182 -1.46 5.66 -16.02
C ASP A 182 -0.04 5.67 -15.44
N CYS A 183 0.54 4.48 -15.26
CA CYS A 183 1.88 4.35 -14.73
C CYS A 183 2.92 4.46 -15.84
N PRO A 184 3.91 5.37 -15.76
CA PRO A 184 4.98 5.47 -16.76
C PRO A 184 5.79 4.17 -16.91
N GLY A 185 5.87 3.39 -15.83
CA GLY A 185 6.39 2.04 -15.80
C GLY A 185 5.92 1.34 -14.55
N LEU A 186 5.80 0.01 -14.61
CA LEU A 186 5.49 -0.82 -13.45
C LEU A 186 6.76 -1.58 -13.03
N PRO A 187 7.03 -1.71 -11.73
CA PRO A 187 8.13 -2.54 -11.26
C PRO A 187 7.92 -4.00 -11.65
N ASP A 188 9.02 -4.75 -11.79
CA ASP A 188 8.93 -6.20 -11.91
C ASP A 188 8.38 -6.79 -10.61
N GLY A 189 7.13 -7.24 -10.69
CA GLY A 189 6.37 -7.81 -9.59
C GLY A 189 6.89 -9.14 -9.07
N GLN A 190 7.79 -9.80 -9.82
CA GLN A 190 8.30 -11.13 -9.52
C GLN A 190 7.16 -12.15 -9.36
N CYS A 191 6.03 -11.95 -10.03
CA CYS A 191 4.86 -12.81 -9.92
C CYS A 191 4.89 -13.95 -10.94
N ALA A 192 4.33 -15.10 -10.57
CA ALA A 192 4.00 -16.15 -11.54
C ALA A 192 2.71 -15.80 -12.31
N SER A 193 2.37 -16.56 -13.35
CA SER A 193 1.11 -16.40 -14.08
C SER A 193 -0.12 -16.61 -13.19
N GLU A 194 0.01 -17.47 -12.17
CA GLU A 194 -0.96 -17.68 -11.12
C GLU A 194 -0.30 -17.56 -9.76
N ILE A 195 -0.95 -16.86 -8.84
CA ILE A 195 -0.42 -16.55 -7.51
C ILE A 195 -1.45 -16.82 -6.43
N LYS A 196 -0.97 -17.24 -5.26
CA LYS A 196 -1.81 -17.52 -4.10
C LYS A 196 -2.40 -16.22 -3.54
N PHE A 197 -3.69 -16.23 -3.20
CA PHE A 197 -4.29 -15.19 -2.38
C PHE A 197 -4.53 -15.73 -0.97
N SER A 198 -3.52 -15.55 -0.10
CA SER A 198 -3.50 -16.13 1.24
C SER A 198 -4.62 -15.64 2.13
N SER A 199 -5.16 -16.51 2.99
CA SER A 199 -6.12 -16.13 4.01
C SER A 199 -5.48 -15.22 5.06
N PHE A 200 -6.32 -14.45 5.78
CA PHE A 200 -5.89 -13.62 6.90
C PHE A 200 -6.91 -13.65 8.04
#